data_AF-A0A9P6KJB4-F1
#
_entry.id   AF-A0A9P6KJB4-F1
#
_cell.length_a   1.000
_cell.length_b   1.000
_cell.length_c   1.000
_cell.angle_alpha   90.00
_cell.angle_beta   90.00
_cell.angle_gamma   90.00
#
_symmetry.space_group_name_H-M   'P 1'
#
loop_
_entity.id
_entity.type
_entity.pdbx_description
1 polymer ?
#
loop_
_entity_poly.entity_id
_entity_poly.type
_entity_poly.pdbx_seq_one_letter_code
_entity_poly.pdbx_strand_id
1 'polypeptide(L)'
;MQTTSDLPRKTTKNGRPSHPRWITNDPMPAENEIATRKRSVSPTKKPTEYRSIFLSEAGVFIDCEFAPPPAARNLESITVEECRVSDRKGQGEGDWRASASVTVMNKLQRYESFAKVLNVNGSDKPWRTDLKPVRATVNIQRTVMPPPFAISPMAVGPKDLTTTPDQSNSFSSRAGVILNPPFDDTPARSEQLDGDTLSYTSGCTSLSDPDSLSTPKPDICVGLEHRWFSPLQQSTLNSLDTDPHAQTMGLHFPFLIFEAKGNAGLFGAQNQAAVSAACMLRILDLVDCADMVVWSVTTEGPIHELWVHYCDGEENYQSINVGAWRVTSLDGAKAFVSAVARIMVWGSTVYTRKVLEALTRYNDDPECLNRVF
;
A
#
# COMPACT_ATOMS: atom_id res chain seq x y z
N MET A 1 29.66 -36.98 -68.46
CA MET A 1 29.84 -36.48 -67.08
C MET A 1 29.10 -37.41 -66.13
N GLN A 2 29.63 -37.49 -64.91
CA GLN A 2 29.62 -38.63 -63.99
C GLN A 2 28.26 -39.23 -63.55
N THR A 3 28.41 -40.52 -63.27
CA THR A 3 27.56 -41.54 -62.63
C THR A 3 27.16 -41.23 -61.19
N THR A 4 25.92 -41.55 -60.81
CA THR A 4 25.45 -41.69 -59.41
C THR A 4 25.35 -43.16 -59.03
N SER A 5 26.03 -43.55 -57.97
CA SER A 5 26.10 -44.89 -57.41
C SER A 5 25.46 -44.96 -56.01
N ASP A 6 24.72 -46.04 -55.78
CA ASP A 6 24.07 -46.46 -54.54
C ASP A 6 25.02 -47.03 -53.46
N LEU A 7 24.44 -47.18 -52.25
CA LEU A 7 24.78 -48.03 -51.08
C LEU A 7 25.72 -47.43 -49.99
N PRO A 8 25.73 -47.98 -48.75
CA PRO A 8 24.59 -48.26 -47.85
C PRO A 8 24.84 -47.84 -46.37
N ARG A 9 23.76 -47.94 -45.60
CA ARG A 9 23.58 -47.72 -44.15
C ARG A 9 24.52 -48.59 -43.28
N LYS A 10 25.31 -47.97 -42.40
CA LYS A 10 26.06 -48.63 -41.32
C LYS A 10 25.47 -48.26 -39.95
N THR A 11 25.09 -49.28 -39.19
CA THR A 11 24.77 -49.27 -37.77
C THR A 11 26.05 -49.32 -36.94
N THR A 12 26.19 -48.42 -35.95
CA THR A 12 27.22 -48.54 -34.91
C THR A 12 26.58 -48.65 -33.53
N LYS A 13 26.94 -49.76 -32.86
CA LYS A 13 26.80 -50.01 -31.43
C LYS A 13 27.75 -49.09 -30.67
N ASN A 14 27.27 -48.45 -29.60
CA ASN A 14 28.14 -47.86 -28.58
C ASN A 14 27.79 -48.45 -27.21
N GLY A 15 28.74 -49.21 -26.66
CA GLY A 15 28.75 -49.68 -25.28
C GLY A 15 29.12 -48.55 -24.32
N ARG A 16 28.46 -48.54 -23.15
CA ARG A 16 28.84 -47.67 -22.02
C ARG A 16 29.83 -48.41 -21.11
N PRO A 17 30.91 -47.75 -20.67
CA PRO A 17 31.75 -48.27 -19.60
C PRO A 17 31.08 -48.03 -18.23
N SER A 18 31.16 -49.04 -17.38
CA SER A 18 30.77 -49.02 -15.97
C SER A 18 31.83 -48.28 -15.13
N HIS A 19 31.44 -47.19 -14.48
CA HIS A 19 32.26 -46.49 -13.48
C HIS A 19 32.10 -47.11 -12.08
N PRO A 20 33.14 -47.05 -11.23
CA PRO A 20 33.07 -47.56 -9.85
C PRO A 20 32.27 -46.64 -8.93
N ARG A 21 31.51 -47.29 -8.05
CA ARG A 21 30.63 -46.73 -7.02
C ARG A 21 31.50 -46.12 -5.91
N TRP A 22 31.49 -44.80 -5.78
CA TRP A 22 32.05 -44.11 -4.61
C TRP A 22 31.04 -44.19 -3.46
N ILE A 23 31.48 -44.72 -2.33
CA ILE A 23 30.76 -44.72 -1.06
C ILE A 23 30.95 -43.33 -0.45
N THR A 24 29.90 -42.51 -0.45
CA THR A 24 29.85 -41.25 0.28
C THR A 24 29.35 -41.53 1.69
N ASN A 25 30.14 -41.14 2.69
CA ASN A 25 29.73 -41.13 4.09
C ASN A 25 28.66 -40.04 4.28
N ASP A 26 27.50 -40.44 4.81
CA ASP A 26 26.43 -39.52 5.20
C ASP A 26 26.88 -38.63 6.38
N PRO A 27 26.77 -37.29 6.28
CA PRO A 27 26.91 -36.43 7.44
C PRO A 27 25.62 -36.43 8.28
N MET A 28 25.79 -36.62 9.58
CA MET A 28 24.75 -36.52 10.61
C MET A 28 23.97 -35.19 10.53
N PRO A 29 22.65 -35.20 10.78
CA PRO A 29 21.84 -34.00 10.75
C PRO A 29 22.18 -33.12 11.97
N ALA A 30 22.60 -31.89 11.69
CA ALA A 30 22.75 -30.85 12.71
C ALA A 30 21.37 -30.43 13.23
N GLU A 31 21.19 -30.51 14.55
CA GLU A 31 20.02 -30.00 15.25
C GLU A 31 20.00 -28.47 15.15
N ASN A 32 19.08 -27.94 14.34
CA ASN A 32 18.79 -26.51 14.29
C ASN A 32 17.84 -26.17 15.44
N GLU A 33 18.39 -25.53 16.46
CA GLU A 33 17.68 -24.95 17.60
C GLU A 33 16.81 -23.78 17.11
N ILE A 34 15.51 -24.00 16.97
CA ILE A 34 14.53 -22.97 16.57
C ILE A 34 14.32 -22.03 17.76
N ALA A 35 15.08 -20.94 17.80
CA ALA A 35 14.86 -19.84 18.73
C ALA A 35 13.54 -19.13 18.41
N THR A 36 12.45 -19.53 19.07
CA THR A 36 11.18 -18.79 19.07
C THR A 36 11.35 -17.42 19.73
N ARG A 37 11.51 -16.38 18.91
CA ARG A 37 11.44 -14.98 19.34
C ARG A 37 10.01 -14.70 19.86
N LYS A 38 9.88 -14.33 21.13
CA LYS A 38 8.61 -13.82 21.70
C LYS A 38 8.22 -12.54 20.95
N ARG A 39 7.09 -12.56 20.25
CA ARG A 39 6.48 -11.35 19.66
C ARG A 39 6.12 -10.40 20.80
N SER A 40 6.49 -9.14 20.65
CA SER A 40 5.98 -8.07 21.51
C SER A 40 4.46 -7.97 21.35
N VAL A 41 3.79 -7.75 22.48
CA VAL A 41 2.33 -7.66 22.55
C VAL A 41 1.89 -6.39 21.81
N SER A 42 1.09 -6.53 20.75
CA SER A 42 0.55 -5.38 20.02
C SER A 42 -0.28 -4.50 20.97
N PRO A 43 -0.15 -3.16 20.91
CA PRO A 43 -0.98 -2.25 21.69
C PRO A 43 -2.45 -2.53 21.44
N THR A 44 -3.17 -2.85 22.50
CA THR A 44 -4.59 -3.18 22.51
C THR A 44 -5.43 -2.06 21.90
N LYS A 45 -6.39 -2.46 21.06
CA LYS A 45 -7.34 -1.61 20.34
C LYS A 45 -7.89 -0.49 21.23
N LYS A 46 -7.54 0.76 20.93
CA LYS A 46 -8.25 1.94 21.47
C LYS A 46 -9.69 1.96 20.91
N PRO A 47 -10.69 2.43 21.70
CA PRO A 47 -12.09 2.42 21.31
C PRO A 47 -12.36 3.31 20.09
N THR A 48 -13.41 2.96 19.34
CA THR A 48 -13.86 3.61 18.09
C THR A 48 -14.11 5.11 18.24
N GLU A 49 -14.49 5.56 19.44
CA GLU A 49 -14.68 6.98 19.81
C GLU A 49 -13.40 7.81 19.67
N TYR A 50 -12.22 7.19 19.86
CA TYR A 50 -10.95 7.87 19.63
C TYR A 50 -10.78 8.24 18.16
N ARG A 51 -11.23 7.39 17.23
CA ARG A 51 -11.07 7.64 15.79
C ARG A 51 -11.98 8.75 15.27
N SER A 52 -13.20 8.87 15.80
CA SER A 52 -14.14 9.91 15.35
C SER A 52 -13.72 11.32 15.77
N ILE A 53 -13.08 11.47 16.94
CA ILE A 53 -12.68 12.79 17.46
C ILE A 53 -11.57 13.40 16.59
N PHE A 54 -10.47 12.68 16.34
CA PHE A 54 -9.36 13.22 15.56
C PHE A 54 -9.69 13.44 14.07
N LEU A 55 -10.56 12.60 13.48
CA LEU A 55 -11.05 12.82 12.11
C LEU A 55 -11.95 14.06 12.03
N SER A 56 -12.77 14.32 13.05
CA SER A 56 -13.60 15.52 13.12
C SER A 56 -12.80 16.79 13.37
N GLU A 57 -11.75 16.74 14.19
CA GLU A 57 -10.84 17.87 14.42
C GLU A 57 -10.02 18.23 13.18
N ALA A 58 -9.64 17.23 12.37
CA ALA A 58 -8.99 17.45 11.07
C ALA A 58 -9.97 17.86 9.94
N GLY A 59 -11.27 18.04 10.24
CA GLY A 59 -12.29 18.37 9.25
C GLY A 59 -12.53 17.27 8.20
N VAL A 60 -12.08 16.04 8.47
CA VAL A 60 -12.22 14.89 7.57
C VAL A 60 -13.52 14.17 7.86
N PHE A 61 -14.60 14.69 7.32
CA PHE A 61 -15.88 13.99 7.31
C PHE A 61 -15.96 13.11 6.06
N ILE A 62 -15.74 11.78 6.20
CA ILE A 62 -16.16 10.81 5.17
C ILE A 62 -17.68 10.51 5.31
N ASP A 63 -18.47 11.51 5.68
CA ASP A 63 -19.92 11.39 5.87
C ASP A 63 -20.71 11.71 4.60
N CYS A 64 -20.02 11.84 3.46
CA CYS A 64 -20.72 11.77 2.18
C CYS A 64 -21.25 10.34 2.00
N GLU A 65 -22.56 10.15 2.19
CA GLU A 65 -23.28 8.99 1.67
C GLU A 65 -23.11 8.96 0.14
N PHE A 66 -22.00 8.37 -0.29
CA PHE A 66 -21.79 8.04 -1.68
C PHE A 66 -22.37 6.65 -1.89
N ALA A 67 -23.52 6.60 -2.54
CA ALA A 67 -23.95 5.40 -3.23
C ALA A 67 -23.11 5.31 -4.52
N PRO A 68 -22.21 4.33 -4.65
CA PRO A 68 -21.46 4.19 -5.89
C PRO A 68 -22.43 4.05 -7.08
N PRO A 69 -22.10 4.61 -8.25
CA PRO A 69 -22.97 4.57 -9.41
C PRO A 69 -23.38 3.13 -9.70
N PRO A 70 -24.58 2.88 -10.26
CA PRO A 70 -25.02 1.53 -10.62
C PRO A 70 -24.02 0.75 -11.49
N ALA A 71 -23.16 1.44 -12.25
CA ALA A 71 -22.10 0.85 -13.05
C ALA A 71 -20.97 0.21 -12.22
N ALA A 72 -20.86 0.53 -10.92
CA ALA A 72 -19.95 -0.13 -9.99
C ALA A 72 -20.48 -1.46 -9.46
N ARG A 73 -21.75 -1.84 -9.75
CA ARG A 73 -22.47 -2.95 -9.09
C ARG A 73 -21.86 -4.35 -9.26
N ASN A 74 -20.79 -4.49 -10.03
CA ASN A 74 -20.05 -5.75 -10.18
C ASN A 74 -18.58 -5.63 -9.77
N LEU A 75 -18.12 -4.43 -9.42
CA LEU A 75 -16.72 -4.19 -9.11
C LEU A 75 -16.31 -4.98 -7.86
N GLU A 76 -17.16 -4.99 -6.85
CA GLU A 76 -16.92 -5.72 -5.60
C GLU A 76 -16.80 -7.22 -5.86
N SER A 77 -17.71 -7.80 -6.65
CA SER A 77 -17.69 -9.22 -7.00
C SER A 77 -16.43 -9.61 -7.77
N ILE A 78 -15.98 -8.76 -8.71
CA ILE A 78 -14.74 -8.98 -9.46
C ILE A 78 -13.54 -8.90 -8.53
N THR A 79 -13.46 -7.86 -7.68
CA THR A 79 -12.39 -7.71 -6.68
C THR A 79 -12.31 -8.93 -5.77
N VAL A 80 -13.45 -9.44 -5.28
CA VAL A 80 -13.48 -10.63 -4.41
C VAL A 80 -12.91 -11.85 -5.11
N GLU A 81 -13.35 -12.14 -6.33
CA GLU A 81 -12.93 -13.37 -7.01
C GLU A 81 -11.45 -13.32 -7.36
N GLU A 82 -10.96 -12.18 -7.85
CA GLU A 82 -9.53 -12.03 -8.14
C GLU A 82 -8.68 -12.14 -6.88
N CYS A 83 -9.05 -11.45 -5.79
CA CYS A 83 -8.31 -11.56 -4.54
C CYS A 83 -8.35 -12.99 -3.97
N ARG A 84 -9.44 -13.74 -4.15
CA ARG A 84 -9.51 -15.16 -3.76
C ARG A 84 -8.61 -16.04 -4.62
N VAL A 85 -8.51 -15.75 -5.92
CA VAL A 85 -7.59 -16.46 -6.81
C VAL A 85 -6.15 -16.17 -6.40
N SER A 86 -5.80 -14.92 -6.12
CA SER A 86 -4.47 -14.51 -5.66
C SER A 86 -4.09 -15.16 -4.33
N ASP A 87 -5.00 -15.12 -3.35
CA ASP A 87 -4.81 -15.73 -2.03
C ASP A 87 -4.59 -17.25 -2.12
N ARG A 88 -5.46 -17.95 -2.88
CA ARG A 88 -5.32 -19.41 -3.09
C ARG A 88 -4.02 -19.81 -3.77
N LYS A 89 -3.51 -18.97 -4.67
CA LYS A 89 -2.25 -19.20 -5.38
C LYS A 89 -1.02 -18.81 -4.58
N GLY A 90 -1.18 -18.17 -3.41
CA GLY A 90 -0.06 -17.63 -2.63
C GLY A 90 0.71 -16.57 -3.41
N GLN A 91 0.00 -15.74 -4.19
CA GLN A 91 0.59 -14.76 -5.08
C GLN A 91 1.43 -13.69 -4.35
N GLY A 92 2.45 -13.20 -5.05
CA GLY A 92 3.45 -12.29 -4.51
C GLY A 92 3.01 -10.82 -4.56
N GLU A 93 3.86 -9.91 -4.08
CA GLU A 93 3.61 -8.46 -4.04
C GLU A 93 3.20 -7.89 -5.41
N GLY A 94 3.89 -8.29 -6.49
CA GLY A 94 3.60 -7.80 -7.84
C GLY A 94 2.20 -8.17 -8.33
N ASP A 95 1.68 -9.34 -7.95
CA ASP A 95 0.33 -9.77 -8.29
C ASP A 95 -0.74 -8.97 -7.52
N TRP A 96 -0.52 -8.73 -6.23
CA TRP A 96 -1.44 -7.93 -5.41
C TRP A 96 -1.49 -6.48 -5.89
N ARG A 97 -0.33 -5.92 -6.26
CA ARG A 97 -0.25 -4.63 -6.94
C ARG A 97 -1.02 -4.62 -8.25
N ALA A 98 -0.81 -5.63 -9.10
CA ALA A 98 -1.51 -5.74 -10.38
C ALA A 98 -3.02 -5.83 -10.18
N SER A 99 -3.50 -6.61 -9.20
CA SER A 99 -4.93 -6.72 -8.88
C SER A 99 -5.50 -5.38 -8.38
N ALA A 100 -4.84 -4.71 -7.43
CA ALA A 100 -5.28 -3.40 -6.95
C ALA A 100 -5.36 -2.36 -8.10
N SER A 101 -4.34 -2.33 -8.95
CA SER A 101 -4.25 -1.40 -10.08
C SER A 101 -5.28 -1.70 -11.17
N VAL A 102 -5.29 -2.93 -11.70
CA VAL A 102 -6.12 -3.32 -12.83
C VAL A 102 -7.60 -3.39 -12.44
N THR A 103 -7.89 -3.84 -11.23
CA THR A 103 -9.25 -4.24 -10.89
C THR A 103 -9.97 -3.16 -10.15
N VAL A 104 -9.34 -2.55 -9.14
CA VAL A 104 -10.00 -1.47 -8.42
C VAL A 104 -9.78 -0.16 -9.18
N MET A 105 -8.52 0.25 -9.36
CA MET A 105 -8.22 1.61 -9.80
C MET A 105 -8.58 1.86 -11.27
N ASN A 106 -8.20 1.00 -12.21
CA ASN A 106 -8.52 1.18 -13.63
C ASN A 106 -10.03 1.11 -13.90
N LYS A 107 -10.79 0.31 -13.14
CA LYS A 107 -12.25 0.24 -13.30
C LYS A 107 -12.93 1.48 -12.72
N LEU A 108 -12.47 1.97 -11.56
CA LEU A 108 -12.95 3.23 -11.02
C LEU A 108 -12.60 4.40 -11.95
N GLN A 109 -11.36 4.50 -12.44
CA GLN A 109 -10.92 5.61 -13.30
C GLN A 109 -11.75 5.75 -14.59
N ARG A 110 -12.36 4.65 -15.09
CA ARG A 110 -13.22 4.68 -16.29
C ARG A 110 -14.51 5.47 -16.12
N TYR A 111 -14.91 5.85 -14.91
CA TYR A 111 -16.04 6.76 -14.74
C TYR A 111 -15.71 8.11 -15.35
N GLU A 112 -16.61 8.64 -16.17
CA GLU A 112 -16.38 9.89 -16.90
C GLU A 112 -16.07 11.07 -15.96
N SER A 113 -16.69 11.08 -14.77
CA SER A 113 -16.42 12.07 -13.72
C SER A 113 -14.98 12.04 -13.21
N PHE A 114 -14.30 10.89 -13.28
CA PHE A 114 -12.93 10.72 -12.82
C PHE A 114 -11.94 10.81 -13.99
N ALA A 115 -12.24 10.19 -15.13
CA ALA A 115 -11.34 10.09 -16.27
C ALA A 115 -10.83 11.45 -16.80
N LYS A 116 -11.61 12.52 -16.61
CA LYS A 116 -11.23 13.88 -17.04
C LYS A 116 -10.39 14.64 -16.02
N VAL A 117 -10.55 14.31 -14.73
CA VAL A 117 -10.02 15.10 -13.60
C VAL A 117 -8.83 14.41 -12.93
N LEU A 118 -8.88 13.09 -12.87
CA LEU A 118 -7.96 12.27 -12.10
C LEU A 118 -7.01 11.49 -13.00
N ASN A 119 -5.75 11.47 -12.60
CA ASN A 119 -4.74 10.59 -13.17
C ASN A 119 -4.40 9.49 -12.16
N VAL A 120 -4.30 8.26 -12.64
CA VAL A 120 -3.85 7.09 -11.88
C VAL A 120 -2.53 6.64 -12.47
N ASN A 121 -1.49 6.65 -11.65
CA ASN A 121 -0.15 6.25 -12.05
C ASN A 121 0.27 5.01 -11.26
N GLY A 122 0.55 3.91 -11.95
CA GLY A 122 1.15 2.71 -11.37
C GLY A 122 2.60 2.50 -11.78
N SER A 123 3.31 3.57 -12.16
CA SER A 123 4.67 3.47 -12.72
C SER A 123 5.70 3.19 -11.63
N ASP A 124 6.76 2.48 -12.03
CA ASP A 124 7.88 2.17 -11.16
C ASP A 124 8.88 3.32 -10.96
N LYS A 125 8.51 4.55 -11.37
CA LYS A 125 9.42 5.69 -11.34
C LYS A 125 9.50 6.25 -9.93
N PRO A 126 10.72 6.50 -9.40
CA PRO A 126 10.87 7.08 -8.08
C PRO A 126 10.33 8.51 -8.06
N TRP A 127 9.85 8.92 -6.90
CA TRP A 127 9.54 10.32 -6.65
C TRP A 127 10.81 11.17 -6.56
N ARG A 128 10.65 12.48 -6.61
CA ARG A 128 11.76 13.43 -6.44
C ARG A 128 12.29 13.36 -5.02
N THR A 129 13.61 13.41 -4.87
CA THR A 129 14.30 13.20 -3.58
C THR A 129 14.17 14.38 -2.64
N ASP A 130 13.98 15.59 -3.18
CA ASP A 130 13.78 16.84 -2.44
C ASP A 130 12.45 16.89 -1.69
N LEU A 131 11.45 16.11 -2.12
CA LEU A 131 10.16 16.00 -1.44
C LEU A 131 10.22 15.30 -0.09
N LYS A 132 11.27 14.50 0.16
CA LYS A 132 11.41 13.75 1.41
C LYS A 132 11.26 14.69 2.61
N PRO A 133 10.53 14.28 3.65
CA PRO A 133 10.52 15.01 4.90
C PRO A 133 11.97 15.19 5.38
N VAL A 134 12.36 16.44 5.59
CA VAL A 134 13.62 16.72 6.26
C VAL A 134 13.42 16.31 7.70
N ARG A 135 14.25 15.39 8.21
CA ARG A 135 14.25 15.05 9.63
C ARG A 135 14.37 16.37 10.37
N ALA A 136 13.41 16.70 11.23
CA ALA A 136 13.54 17.85 12.10
C ALA A 136 14.89 17.68 12.79
N THR A 137 15.89 18.47 12.37
CA THR A 137 17.23 18.40 12.93
C THR A 137 16.99 18.66 14.38
N VAL A 138 17.13 17.63 15.22
CA VAL A 138 16.80 17.68 16.64
C VAL A 138 17.46 18.96 17.13
N ASN A 139 16.65 19.99 17.35
CA ASN A 139 17.15 21.29 17.74
C ASN A 139 17.59 21.03 19.16
N ILE A 140 18.87 20.63 19.32
CA ILE A 140 19.42 19.82 20.42
C ILE A 140 18.65 20.22 21.67
N GLN A 141 17.56 19.49 21.94
CA GLN A 141 16.84 19.72 23.17
C GLN A 141 17.83 19.14 24.14
N ARG A 142 18.59 20.05 24.78
CA ARG A 142 19.48 19.74 25.89
C ARG A 142 18.68 18.75 26.69
N THR A 143 19.13 17.51 26.66
CA THR A 143 18.47 16.43 27.36
C THR A 143 18.66 16.80 28.81
N VAL A 144 17.72 17.56 29.37
CA VAL A 144 17.61 17.75 30.80
C VAL A 144 17.24 16.36 31.25
N MET A 145 18.27 15.58 31.60
CA MET A 145 18.07 14.27 32.19
C MET A 145 17.05 14.47 33.31
N PRO A 146 15.86 13.84 33.23
CA PRO A 146 14.98 13.84 34.37
C PRO A 146 15.77 13.26 35.55
N PRO A 147 15.71 13.88 36.74
CA PRO A 147 16.44 13.38 37.89
C PRO A 147 16.05 11.91 38.13
N PRO A 148 16.99 11.04 38.49
CA PRO A 148 16.72 9.62 38.64
C PRO A 148 15.57 9.40 39.62
N PHE A 149 14.49 8.79 39.12
CA PHE A 149 13.37 8.41 39.96
C PHE A 149 13.85 7.35 40.96
N ALA A 150 13.89 7.71 42.24
CA ALA A 150 14.12 6.75 43.31
C ALA A 150 12.87 5.87 43.45
N ILE A 151 12.92 4.64 42.94
CA ILE A 151 11.88 3.64 43.17
C ILE A 151 12.01 3.19 44.63
N SER A 152 11.07 3.63 45.48
CA SER A 152 10.94 3.04 46.82
C SER A 152 10.42 1.61 46.69
N PRO A 153 11.06 0.62 47.34
CA PRO A 153 10.58 -0.75 47.31
C PRO A 153 9.28 -0.85 48.13
N MET A 154 8.15 -1.07 47.47
CA MET A 154 6.93 -1.48 48.16
C MET A 154 7.03 -2.97 48.52
N ALA A 155 7.00 -3.25 49.81
CA ALA A 155 6.86 -4.60 50.35
C ALA A 155 5.48 -5.16 49.97
N VAL A 156 5.47 -6.20 49.13
CA VAL A 156 4.27 -6.99 48.84
C VAL A 156 4.19 -8.09 49.88
N GLY A 157 3.21 -7.99 50.80
CA GLY A 157 2.85 -9.06 51.70
C GLY A 157 2.05 -10.16 50.97
N PRO A 158 2.26 -11.44 51.30
CA PRO A 158 1.52 -12.53 50.67
C PRO A 158 0.09 -12.58 51.21
N LYS A 159 -0.91 -12.59 50.32
CA LYS A 159 -2.29 -12.95 50.66
C LYS A 159 -2.70 -14.19 49.87
N ASP A 160 -3.12 -15.18 50.64
CA ASP A 160 -3.64 -16.48 50.23
C ASP A 160 -4.84 -16.35 49.30
N LEU A 161 -4.83 -17.14 48.23
CA LEU A 161 -5.98 -17.40 47.36
C LEU A 161 -6.25 -18.90 47.34
N THR A 162 -7.29 -19.30 48.07
CA THR A 162 -7.94 -20.59 47.99
C THR A 162 -9.41 -20.36 47.63
N THR A 163 -9.84 -20.62 46.40
CA THR A 163 -11.17 -21.20 46.11
C THR A 163 -11.30 -21.71 44.66
N THR A 164 -11.47 -23.04 44.58
CA THR A 164 -12.19 -23.93 43.64
C THR A 164 -12.52 -23.55 42.18
N PRO A 165 -12.40 -24.52 41.24
CA PRO A 165 -12.86 -24.41 39.86
C PRO A 165 -14.29 -24.98 39.69
N ASP A 166 -15.12 -24.34 38.87
CA ASP A 166 -16.24 -25.07 38.26
C ASP A 166 -16.69 -24.51 36.91
N GLN A 167 -17.16 -25.46 36.10
CA GLN A 167 -17.99 -25.36 34.88
C GLN A 167 -17.36 -25.08 33.51
N SER A 168 -17.18 -26.23 32.85
CA SER A 168 -17.18 -26.54 31.43
C SER A 168 -18.25 -25.83 30.58
N ASN A 169 -17.85 -25.28 29.44
CA ASN A 169 -18.71 -25.12 28.27
C ASN A 169 -18.03 -25.72 27.04
N SER A 170 -18.56 -26.87 26.63
CA SER A 170 -18.18 -27.62 25.43
C SER A 170 -18.90 -27.03 24.21
N PHE A 171 -18.15 -26.51 23.24
CA PHE A 171 -18.66 -26.23 21.90
C PHE A 171 -18.33 -27.39 20.96
N SER A 172 -19.37 -28.04 20.46
CA SER A 172 -19.30 -29.15 19.50
C SER A 172 -19.39 -28.59 18.08
N SER A 173 -18.32 -28.76 17.29
CA SER A 173 -18.31 -28.45 15.86
C SER A 173 -18.70 -29.69 15.06
N ARG A 174 -19.87 -29.65 14.43
CA ARG A 174 -20.35 -30.69 13.50
C ARG A 174 -20.04 -30.25 12.07
N ALA A 175 -19.09 -30.92 11.43
CA ALA A 175 -18.77 -30.72 10.02
C ALA A 175 -19.85 -31.36 9.13
N GLY A 176 -20.49 -30.56 8.28
CA GLY A 176 -21.39 -31.01 7.23
C GLY A 176 -20.64 -31.12 5.91
N VAL A 177 -20.79 -32.26 5.24
CA VAL A 177 -20.28 -32.56 3.89
C VAL A 177 -21.13 -31.81 2.86
N ILE A 178 -20.52 -30.98 2.02
CA ILE A 178 -21.18 -30.33 0.88
C ILE A 178 -20.69 -30.99 -0.41
N LEU A 179 -21.64 -31.52 -1.18
CA LEU A 179 -21.45 -32.03 -2.54
C LEU A 179 -21.53 -30.85 -3.53
N ASN A 180 -20.54 -30.74 -4.42
CA ASN A 180 -20.55 -29.77 -5.53
C ASN A 180 -21.28 -30.36 -6.75
N PRO A 181 -22.09 -29.57 -7.50
CA PRO A 181 -22.48 -29.92 -8.86
C PRO A 181 -21.48 -29.38 -9.90
N PRO A 182 -21.42 -29.97 -11.10
CA PRO A 182 -20.52 -29.53 -12.17
C PRO A 182 -21.13 -28.37 -12.95
N PHE A 183 -20.33 -27.32 -13.20
CA PHE A 183 -20.63 -26.30 -14.20
C PHE A 183 -19.65 -26.46 -15.37
N ASP A 184 -20.22 -26.61 -16.56
CA ASP A 184 -19.55 -26.50 -17.86
C ASP A 184 -19.36 -25.01 -18.16
N ASP A 185 -18.12 -24.58 -18.38
CA ASP A 185 -17.82 -23.26 -18.94
C ASP A 185 -16.86 -23.39 -20.13
N THR A 186 -17.30 -22.80 -21.24
CA THR A 186 -16.49 -22.61 -22.45
C THR A 186 -15.79 -21.25 -22.35
N PRO A 187 -14.47 -21.12 -22.57
CA PRO A 187 -13.77 -19.88 -22.25
C PRO A 187 -13.91 -18.84 -23.37
N ALA A 188 -14.37 -17.64 -22.99
CA ALA A 188 -14.17 -16.43 -23.77
C ALA A 188 -12.73 -15.95 -23.64
N ARG A 189 -12.12 -15.69 -24.80
CA ARG A 189 -10.75 -15.25 -25.06
C ARG A 189 -10.41 -13.97 -24.26
N SER A 190 -9.61 -14.12 -23.21
CA SER A 190 -9.00 -13.01 -22.48
C SER A 190 -7.77 -12.52 -23.23
N GLU A 191 -7.70 -11.22 -23.52
CA GLU A 191 -6.51 -10.59 -24.09
C GLU A 191 -5.38 -10.62 -23.05
N GLN A 192 -4.29 -11.26 -23.45
CA GLN A 192 -3.08 -11.48 -22.69
C GLN A 192 -2.25 -10.19 -22.76
N LEU A 193 -2.26 -9.40 -21.68
CA LEU A 193 -1.27 -8.34 -21.49
C LEU A 193 0.06 -9.02 -21.14
N ASP A 194 1.06 -8.83 -22.00
CA ASP A 194 2.43 -9.28 -21.80
C ASP A 194 3.01 -8.62 -20.53
N GLY A 195 2.99 -9.38 -19.45
CA GLY A 195 3.63 -9.05 -18.18
C GLY A 195 5.07 -9.54 -18.20
N ASP A 196 5.97 -8.74 -18.75
CA ASP A 196 7.42 -8.93 -18.57
C ASP A 196 8.09 -7.56 -18.45
N THR A 197 8.18 -7.08 -17.20
CA THR A 197 9.33 -6.38 -16.58
C THR A 197 8.87 -5.91 -15.18
N LEU A 198 8.71 -6.84 -14.23
CA LEU A 198 8.46 -6.51 -12.82
C LEU A 198 9.81 -6.36 -12.11
N SER A 199 10.20 -5.10 -11.87
CA SER A 199 11.41 -4.75 -11.13
C SER A 199 11.19 -5.04 -9.64
N TYR A 200 11.90 -6.04 -9.11
CA TYR A 200 11.99 -6.25 -7.67
C TYR A 200 12.55 -4.99 -7.01
N THR A 201 11.77 -4.38 -6.12
CA THR A 201 12.21 -3.36 -5.15
C THR A 201 13.08 -4.00 -4.08
N SER A 202 14.22 -4.56 -4.50
CA SER A 202 15.33 -4.84 -3.59
C SER A 202 16.02 -3.51 -3.34
N GLY A 203 15.86 -2.99 -2.11
CA GLY A 203 16.45 -1.73 -1.68
C GLY A 203 17.92 -1.65 -2.09
N CYS A 204 18.26 -0.66 -2.91
CA CYS A 204 19.63 -0.38 -3.27
C CYS A 204 20.36 0.07 -2.00
N THR A 205 21.11 -0.84 -1.38
CA THR A 205 22.06 -0.53 -0.32
C THR A 205 23.23 0.25 -0.92
N SER A 206 22.98 1.50 -1.29
CA SER A 206 24.06 2.49 -1.35
C SER A 206 24.60 2.66 0.07
N LEU A 207 25.87 3.04 0.21
CA LEU A 207 26.56 3.38 1.48
C LEU A 207 25.96 4.63 2.16
N SER A 208 24.68 4.91 1.94
CA SER A 208 23.93 5.99 2.55
C SER A 208 23.79 5.76 4.04
N ASP A 209 23.81 6.85 4.78
CA ASP A 209 23.47 6.94 6.20
C ASP A 209 22.36 5.93 6.56
N PRO A 210 22.59 4.99 7.51
CA PRO A 210 21.58 4.00 7.90
C PRO A 210 20.27 4.62 8.39
N ASP A 211 20.28 5.92 8.72
CA ASP A 211 19.12 6.68 9.11
C ASP A 211 18.42 7.41 7.95
N SER A 212 18.92 7.29 6.71
CA SER A 212 18.33 7.98 5.57
C SER A 212 17.03 7.32 5.10
N LEU A 213 15.97 8.12 4.96
CA LEU A 213 14.70 7.66 4.43
C LEU A 213 14.83 7.33 2.93
N SER A 214 14.30 6.19 2.52
CA SER A 214 14.21 5.82 1.11
C SER A 214 13.31 6.80 0.35
N THR A 215 13.64 7.07 -0.91
CA THR A 215 12.76 7.89 -1.77
C THR A 215 11.47 7.13 -2.02
N PRO A 216 10.30 7.77 -1.80
CA PRO A 216 9.03 7.16 -2.14
C PRO A 216 8.99 6.65 -3.57
N LYS A 217 8.38 5.48 -3.71
CA LYS A 217 8.05 4.85 -4.98
C LYS A 217 6.76 4.07 -4.75
N PRO A 218 5.62 4.77 -4.61
CA PRO A 218 4.36 4.10 -4.35
C PRO A 218 3.98 3.21 -5.52
N ASP A 219 3.36 2.08 -5.22
CA ASP A 219 2.95 1.11 -6.22
C ASP A 219 1.84 1.65 -7.14
N ILE A 220 0.96 2.47 -6.56
CA ILE A 220 -0.09 3.22 -7.27
C ILE A 220 -0.22 4.60 -6.62
N CYS A 221 -0.40 5.62 -7.44
CA CYS A 221 -0.64 6.99 -7.01
C CYS A 221 -1.82 7.59 -7.79
N VAL A 222 -2.66 8.37 -7.12
CA VAL A 222 -3.80 9.07 -7.69
C VAL A 222 -3.66 10.55 -7.37
N GLY A 223 -3.77 11.37 -8.40
CA GLY A 223 -3.73 12.82 -8.30
C GLY A 223 -4.56 13.47 -9.38
N LEU A 224 -4.37 14.77 -9.55
CA LEU A 224 -5.05 15.60 -10.53
C LEU A 224 -4.32 15.51 -11.88
N GLU A 225 -5.08 15.31 -12.94
CA GLU A 225 -4.58 15.20 -14.31
C GLU A 225 -4.07 16.57 -14.80
N HIS A 226 -2.82 16.63 -15.28
CA HIS A 226 -2.20 17.88 -15.75
C HIS A 226 -3.07 18.61 -16.79
N ARG A 227 -3.64 17.87 -17.74
CA ARG A 227 -4.46 18.42 -18.82
C ARG A 227 -5.79 19.00 -18.36
N TRP A 228 -6.21 18.71 -17.12
CA TRP A 228 -7.43 19.23 -16.55
C TRP A 228 -7.30 20.70 -16.12
N PHE A 229 -6.08 21.14 -15.79
CA PHE A 229 -5.80 22.52 -15.43
C PHE A 229 -5.80 23.44 -16.66
N SER A 230 -6.10 24.73 -16.46
CA SER A 230 -5.96 25.75 -17.51
C SER A 230 -4.49 25.94 -17.92
N PRO A 231 -4.18 26.46 -19.12
CA PRO A 231 -2.80 26.68 -19.56
C PRO A 231 -1.97 27.55 -18.60
N LEU A 232 -2.60 28.57 -18.00
CA LEU A 232 -1.94 29.42 -17.00
C LEU A 232 -1.56 28.60 -15.76
N GLN A 233 -2.50 27.81 -15.24
CA GLN A 233 -2.24 26.94 -14.09
C GLN A 233 -1.18 25.90 -14.42
N GLN A 234 -1.23 25.24 -15.59
CA GLN A 234 -0.20 24.29 -16.02
C GLN A 234 1.22 24.88 -15.98
N SER A 235 1.38 26.15 -16.38
CA SER A 235 2.66 26.85 -16.26
C SER A 235 3.09 27.00 -14.79
N THR A 236 2.18 27.41 -13.91
CA THR A 236 2.42 27.50 -12.46
C THR A 236 2.80 26.14 -11.87
N LEU A 237 2.09 25.07 -12.25
CA LEU A 237 2.34 23.71 -11.78
C LEU A 237 3.75 23.21 -12.13
N ASN A 238 4.22 23.53 -13.33
CA ASN A 238 5.56 23.19 -13.79
C ASN A 238 6.62 24.01 -13.06
N SER A 239 6.35 25.29 -12.77
CA SER A 239 7.24 26.16 -12.00
C SER A 239 7.38 25.70 -10.54
N LEU A 240 6.29 25.24 -9.94
CA LEU A 240 6.26 24.73 -8.58
C LEU A 240 6.73 23.27 -8.47
N ASP A 241 6.94 22.61 -9.61
CA ASP A 241 7.28 21.19 -9.69
C ASP A 241 6.33 20.33 -8.85
N THR A 242 5.02 20.45 -9.08
CA THR A 242 3.99 19.77 -8.25
C THR A 242 3.75 18.31 -8.65
N ASP A 243 4.45 17.81 -9.69
CA ASP A 243 4.47 16.38 -10.01
C ASP A 243 5.44 15.68 -9.05
N PRO A 244 5.01 14.63 -8.33
CA PRO A 244 5.89 13.99 -7.37
C PRO A 244 7.01 13.18 -8.04
N HIS A 245 6.90 12.84 -9.32
CA HIS A 245 7.83 11.92 -9.99
C HIS A 245 9.10 12.62 -10.46
N ALA A 246 10.23 11.93 -10.39
CA ALA A 246 11.50 12.43 -10.94
C ALA A 246 11.46 12.64 -12.47
N GLN A 247 10.54 11.97 -13.15
CA GLN A 247 10.21 12.21 -14.55
C GLN A 247 8.73 12.53 -14.63
N THR A 248 8.38 13.69 -15.20
CA THR A 248 6.99 14.16 -15.32
C THR A 248 6.07 13.08 -15.85
N MET A 249 5.02 12.79 -15.10
CA MET A 249 3.97 11.83 -15.41
C MET A 249 2.61 12.50 -15.68
N GLY A 250 2.52 13.82 -15.49
CA GLY A 250 1.28 14.57 -15.68
C GLY A 250 0.28 14.35 -14.55
N LEU A 251 0.78 14.07 -13.34
CA LEU A 251 -0.02 13.84 -12.14
C LEU A 251 0.42 14.85 -11.08
N HIS A 252 -0.48 15.76 -10.71
CA HIS A 252 -0.20 16.82 -9.74
C HIS A 252 -1.03 16.65 -8.48
N PHE A 253 -0.54 17.16 -7.35
CA PHE A 253 -1.22 17.11 -6.05
C PHE A 253 -1.81 15.72 -5.74
N PRO A 254 -0.95 14.68 -5.67
CA PRO A 254 -1.37 13.34 -5.29
C PRO A 254 -2.17 13.39 -3.97
N PHE A 255 -3.28 12.65 -3.90
CA PHE A 255 -4.13 12.59 -2.69
C PHE A 255 -4.46 11.17 -2.24
N LEU A 256 -4.16 10.15 -3.04
CA LEU A 256 -4.32 8.75 -2.66
C LEU A 256 -3.16 7.92 -3.22
N ILE A 257 -2.56 7.08 -2.39
CA ILE A 257 -1.52 6.12 -2.79
C ILE A 257 -1.86 4.69 -2.35
N PHE A 258 -1.25 3.71 -3.00
CA PHE A 258 -1.26 2.32 -2.57
C PHE A 258 0.18 1.85 -2.40
N GLU A 259 0.40 1.13 -1.30
CA GLU A 259 1.64 0.40 -1.03
C GLU A 259 1.27 -1.06 -0.82
N ALA A 260 1.56 -1.88 -1.84
CA ALA A 260 1.28 -3.28 -1.80
C ALA A 260 2.45 -4.03 -1.16
N LYS A 261 2.12 -4.95 -0.27
CA LYS A 261 3.05 -6.02 0.14
C LYS A 261 2.34 -7.36 0.01
N GLY A 262 3.14 -8.37 -0.34
CA GLY A 262 2.72 -9.76 -0.21
C GLY A 262 2.66 -10.16 1.26
N ASN A 263 3.22 -11.32 1.60
CA ASN A 263 3.18 -11.86 2.97
C ASN A 263 4.31 -11.34 3.88
N ALA A 264 4.93 -10.20 3.54
CA ALA A 264 6.08 -9.63 4.25
C ALA A 264 5.70 -8.77 5.49
N GLY A 265 4.41 -8.72 5.84
CA GLY A 265 3.88 -7.94 6.95
C GLY A 265 3.51 -6.51 6.57
N LEU A 266 2.43 -5.99 7.16
CA LEU A 266 1.93 -4.63 6.93
C LEU A 266 2.91 -3.50 7.27
N PHE A 267 3.86 -3.73 8.19
CA PHE A 267 4.75 -2.68 8.69
C PHE A 267 5.58 -2.03 7.57
N GLY A 268 6.06 -2.82 6.61
CA GLY A 268 6.79 -2.28 5.45
C GLY A 268 5.93 -1.38 4.59
N ALA A 269 4.69 -1.80 4.29
CA ALA A 269 3.73 -1.02 3.52
C ALA A 269 3.34 0.28 4.25
N GLN A 270 3.05 0.19 5.55
CA GLN A 270 2.68 1.34 6.40
C GLN A 270 3.78 2.39 6.45
N ASN A 271 5.04 1.97 6.61
CA ASN A 271 6.17 2.91 6.64
C ASN A 271 6.37 3.59 5.28
N GLN A 272 6.28 2.82 4.18
CA GLN A 272 6.38 3.40 2.83
C GLN A 272 5.25 4.40 2.59
N ALA A 273 4.02 4.03 2.96
CA ALA A 273 2.84 4.88 2.81
C ALA A 273 2.95 6.17 3.63
N ALA A 274 3.45 6.10 4.86
CA ALA A 274 3.65 7.28 5.70
C ALA A 274 4.66 8.27 5.09
N VAL A 275 5.78 7.77 4.55
CA VAL A 275 6.78 8.64 3.89
C VAL A 275 6.21 9.23 2.60
N SER A 276 5.56 8.42 1.77
CA SER A 276 4.88 8.86 0.55
C SER A 276 3.83 9.93 0.87
N ALA A 277 2.98 9.71 1.89
CA ALA A 277 1.96 10.67 2.32
C ALA A 277 2.56 11.99 2.82
N ALA A 278 3.65 11.96 3.57
CA ALA A 278 4.34 13.17 4.01
C ALA A 278 4.88 13.99 2.82
N CYS A 279 5.40 13.32 1.78
CA CYS A 279 5.78 14.00 0.53
C CYS A 279 4.57 14.64 -0.18
N MET A 280 3.40 13.99 -0.16
CA MET A 280 2.17 14.54 -0.77
C MET A 280 1.70 15.80 -0.05
N LEU A 281 1.73 15.79 1.30
CA LEU A 281 1.42 16.97 2.11
C LEU A 281 2.37 18.14 1.82
N ARG A 282 3.67 17.86 1.68
CA ARG A 282 4.65 18.89 1.31
C ARG A 282 4.38 19.52 -0.06
N ILE A 283 3.85 18.76 -1.04
CA ILE A 283 3.43 19.32 -2.33
C ILE A 283 2.25 20.29 -2.16
N LEU A 284 1.32 19.99 -1.23
CA LEU A 284 0.20 20.87 -0.92
C LEU A 284 0.64 22.17 -0.24
N ASP A 285 1.68 22.10 0.60
CA ASP A 285 2.26 23.28 1.26
C ASP A 285 2.83 24.30 0.26
N LEU A 286 3.27 23.85 -0.93
CA LEU A 286 3.79 24.75 -1.98
C LEU A 286 2.78 25.81 -2.44
N VAL A 287 1.49 25.57 -2.22
CA VAL A 287 0.40 26.48 -2.59
C VAL A 287 -0.43 26.91 -1.38
N ASP A 288 0.05 26.68 -0.14
CA ASP A 288 -0.68 26.93 1.10
C ASP A 288 -2.11 26.34 1.07
N CYS A 289 -2.17 25.07 0.69
CA CYS A 289 -3.42 24.30 0.69
C CYS A 289 -3.75 23.80 2.11
N ALA A 290 -4.16 24.71 2.99
CA ALA A 290 -4.47 24.41 4.38
C ALA A 290 -5.59 23.36 4.56
N ASP A 291 -5.58 22.68 5.71
CA ASP A 291 -6.58 21.69 6.15
C ASP A 291 -6.78 20.56 5.13
N MET A 292 -5.68 20.13 4.53
CA MET A 292 -5.68 19.05 3.56
C MET A 292 -5.23 17.75 4.18
N VAL A 293 -5.88 16.69 3.72
CA VAL A 293 -5.56 15.33 4.09
C VAL A 293 -5.22 14.54 2.86
N VAL A 294 -4.37 13.55 3.03
CA VAL A 294 -4.05 12.59 1.98
C VAL A 294 -4.32 11.18 2.49
N TRP A 295 -4.54 10.27 1.56
CA TRP A 295 -4.97 8.92 1.85
C TRP A 295 -3.93 7.92 1.42
N SER A 296 -3.82 6.80 2.13
CA SER A 296 -3.07 5.65 1.65
C SER A 296 -3.80 4.35 1.91
N VAL A 297 -3.56 3.38 1.02
CA VAL A 297 -3.95 1.99 1.20
C VAL A 297 -2.71 1.15 1.34
N THR A 298 -2.63 0.36 2.39
CA THR A 298 -1.51 -0.57 2.63
C THR A 298 -2.04 -1.99 2.59
N THR A 299 -1.35 -2.91 1.90
CA THR A 299 -1.78 -4.31 1.80
C THR A 299 -0.81 -5.29 2.44
N GLU A 300 -1.34 -6.38 2.99
CA GLU A 300 -0.61 -7.62 3.32
C GLU A 300 -1.45 -8.78 2.81
N GLY A 301 -1.12 -9.24 1.60
CA GLY A 301 -1.94 -10.19 0.86
C GLY A 301 -3.40 -9.71 0.76
N PRO A 302 -4.39 -10.48 1.27
CA PRO A 302 -5.81 -10.14 1.17
C PRO A 302 -6.29 -9.11 2.20
N ILE A 303 -5.42 -8.59 3.08
CA ILE A 303 -5.77 -7.57 4.05
C ILE A 303 -5.39 -6.20 3.51
N HIS A 304 -6.36 -5.30 3.44
CA HIS A 304 -6.19 -3.92 2.99
C HIS A 304 -6.53 -2.98 4.13
N GLU A 305 -5.61 -2.12 4.51
CA GLU A 305 -5.84 -1.05 5.48
C GLU A 305 -5.92 0.31 4.79
N LEU A 306 -6.86 1.13 5.21
CA LEU A 306 -6.98 2.52 4.79
C LEU A 306 -6.50 3.44 5.90
N TRP A 307 -5.65 4.38 5.51
CA TRP A 307 -5.06 5.39 6.38
C TRP A 307 -5.36 6.78 5.85
N VAL A 308 -5.46 7.73 6.78
CA VAL A 308 -5.48 9.16 6.50
C VAL A 308 -4.26 9.80 7.12
N HIS A 309 -3.70 10.78 6.43
CA HIS A 309 -2.52 11.53 6.85
C HIS A 309 -2.79 13.02 6.74
N TYR A 310 -2.28 13.78 7.71
CA TYR A 310 -2.45 15.23 7.78
C TYR A 310 -1.34 15.82 8.65
N CYS A 311 -1.12 17.13 8.54
CA CYS A 311 -0.32 17.87 9.51
C CYS A 311 -1.26 18.48 10.55
N ASP A 312 -0.99 18.30 11.84
CA ASP A 312 -1.60 19.18 12.82
C ASP A 312 -1.00 20.59 12.67
N GLY A 313 -1.72 21.64 13.06
CA GLY A 313 -1.29 23.04 12.86
C GLY A 313 0.02 23.43 13.55
N GLU A 314 0.72 22.48 14.17
CA GLU A 314 2.06 22.59 14.75
C GLU A 314 3.13 21.88 13.88
N GLU A 315 2.81 21.63 12.61
CA GLU A 315 3.68 20.95 11.63
C GLU A 315 4.01 19.49 11.99
N ASN A 316 3.27 18.86 12.91
CA ASN A 316 3.49 17.45 13.19
C ASN A 316 2.68 16.59 12.23
N TYR A 317 3.38 15.69 11.55
CA TYR A 317 2.77 14.70 10.67
C TYR A 317 2.01 13.64 11.49
N GLN A 318 0.72 13.53 11.23
CA GLN A 318 -0.17 12.55 11.83
C GLN A 318 -0.60 11.49 10.81
N SER A 319 -0.85 10.28 11.29
CA SER A 319 -1.35 9.17 10.46
C SER A 319 -2.29 8.30 11.27
N ILE A 320 -3.51 8.11 10.76
CA ILE A 320 -4.57 7.39 11.48
C ILE A 320 -5.11 6.26 10.61
N ASN A 321 -5.11 5.04 11.16
CA ASN A 321 -5.79 3.92 10.54
C ASN A 321 -7.31 4.12 10.64
N VAL A 322 -7.96 4.27 9.49
CA VAL A 322 -9.40 4.48 9.38
C VAL A 322 -10.13 3.14 9.38
N GLY A 323 -9.61 2.16 8.64
CA GLY A 323 -10.23 0.86 8.48
C GLY A 323 -9.28 -0.23 8.01
N ALA A 324 -9.72 -1.48 8.16
CA ALA A 324 -9.03 -2.66 7.66
C ALA A 324 -10.07 -3.68 7.17
N TRP A 325 -9.87 -4.23 5.99
CA TRP A 325 -10.79 -5.19 5.38
C TRP A 325 -10.05 -6.39 4.81
N ARG A 326 -10.68 -7.56 4.94
CA ARG A 326 -10.27 -8.76 4.21
C ARG A 326 -11.05 -8.82 2.89
N VAL A 327 -10.38 -8.52 1.78
CA VAL A 327 -11.04 -8.39 0.47
C VAL A 327 -11.36 -9.74 -0.20
N THR A 328 -10.95 -10.87 0.39
CA THR A 328 -11.44 -12.20 -0.01
C THR A 328 -12.86 -12.50 0.48
N SER A 329 -13.40 -11.64 1.36
CA SER A 329 -14.81 -11.66 1.76
C SER A 329 -15.61 -10.62 0.95
N LEU A 330 -16.84 -10.96 0.58
CA LEU A 330 -17.69 -10.06 -0.21
C LEU A 330 -17.99 -8.76 0.54
N ASP A 331 -18.34 -8.86 1.83
CA ASP A 331 -18.62 -7.69 2.65
C ASP A 331 -17.37 -6.82 2.83
N GLY A 332 -16.21 -7.43 3.04
CA GLY A 332 -14.94 -6.71 3.15
C GLY A 332 -14.54 -6.01 1.86
N ALA A 333 -14.64 -6.68 0.71
CA ALA A 333 -14.38 -6.06 -0.58
C ALA A 333 -15.37 -4.94 -0.90
N LYS A 334 -16.66 -5.14 -0.59
CA LYS A 334 -17.68 -4.11 -0.80
C LYS A 334 -17.43 -2.86 0.04
N ALA A 335 -17.10 -3.04 1.31
CA ALA A 335 -16.74 -1.92 2.18
C ALA A 335 -15.47 -1.20 1.70
N PHE A 336 -14.44 -1.95 1.31
CA PHE A 336 -13.18 -1.40 0.80
C PHE A 336 -13.38 -0.62 -0.51
N VAL A 337 -14.00 -1.23 -1.52
CA VAL A 337 -14.27 -0.59 -2.82
C VAL A 337 -15.14 0.66 -2.64
N SER A 338 -16.15 0.60 -1.75
CA SER A 338 -16.98 1.77 -1.43
C SER A 338 -16.16 2.91 -0.80
N ALA A 339 -15.24 2.60 0.12
CA ALA A 339 -14.36 3.59 0.73
C ALA A 339 -13.41 4.23 -0.30
N VAL A 340 -12.76 3.44 -1.15
CA VAL A 340 -11.88 3.97 -2.21
C VAL A 340 -12.66 4.83 -3.20
N ALA A 341 -13.87 4.39 -3.61
CA ALA A 341 -14.71 5.16 -4.50
C ALA A 341 -15.13 6.51 -3.87
N ARG A 342 -15.46 6.54 -2.58
CA ARG A 342 -15.73 7.78 -1.83
C ARG A 342 -14.54 8.73 -1.86
N ILE A 343 -13.33 8.22 -1.67
CA ILE A 343 -12.10 9.02 -1.73
C ILE A 343 -11.88 9.58 -3.14
N MET A 344 -12.15 8.81 -4.21
CA MET A 344 -12.03 9.31 -5.58
C MET A 344 -13.07 10.40 -5.90
N VAL A 345 -14.29 10.29 -5.37
CA VAL A 345 -15.31 11.34 -5.48
C VAL A 345 -14.87 12.59 -4.75
N TRP A 346 -14.44 12.46 -3.49
CA TRP A 346 -13.90 13.57 -2.71
C TRP A 346 -12.71 14.23 -3.43
N GLY A 347 -11.79 13.41 -3.95
CA GLY A 347 -10.63 13.79 -4.74
C GLY A 347 -11.00 14.64 -5.96
N SER A 348 -11.93 14.16 -6.79
CA SER A 348 -12.38 14.83 -8.02
C SER A 348 -13.31 16.03 -7.80
N THR A 349 -13.78 16.27 -6.58
CA THR A 349 -14.75 17.33 -6.28
C THR A 349 -14.22 18.31 -5.24
N VAL A 350 -14.25 17.94 -3.97
CA VAL A 350 -13.89 18.79 -2.83
C VAL A 350 -12.40 19.12 -2.85
N TYR A 351 -11.56 18.11 -2.99
CA TYR A 351 -10.11 18.28 -2.98
C TYR A 351 -9.65 19.12 -4.18
N THR A 352 -10.09 18.78 -5.40
CA THR A 352 -9.82 19.56 -6.60
C THR A 352 -10.18 21.05 -6.44
N ARG A 353 -11.36 21.36 -5.87
CA ARG A 353 -11.79 22.75 -5.69
C ARG A 353 -10.85 23.51 -4.75
N LYS A 354 -10.49 22.92 -3.61
CA LYS A 354 -9.56 23.54 -2.66
C LYS A 354 -8.17 23.77 -3.30
N VAL A 355 -7.66 22.81 -4.08
CA VAL A 355 -6.39 22.98 -4.82
C VAL A 355 -6.48 24.12 -5.82
N LEU A 356 -7.61 24.25 -6.55
CA LEU A 356 -7.81 25.37 -7.47
C LEU A 356 -7.86 26.72 -6.74
N GLU A 357 -8.56 26.80 -5.62
CA GLU A 357 -8.62 28.01 -4.79
C GLU A 357 -7.24 28.41 -4.28
N ALA A 358 -6.43 27.43 -3.84
CA ALA A 358 -5.05 27.64 -3.44
C ALA A 358 -4.16 28.13 -4.60
N LEU A 359 -4.25 27.51 -5.78
CA LEU A 359 -3.53 27.95 -6.98
C LEU A 359 -3.94 29.34 -7.46
N THR A 360 -5.23 29.68 -7.37
CA THR A 360 -5.70 31.03 -7.72
C THR A 360 -5.10 32.07 -6.76
N ARG A 361 -5.14 31.81 -5.45
CA ARG A 361 -4.48 32.67 -4.45
C ARG A 361 -2.98 32.82 -4.73
N TYR A 362 -2.30 31.71 -5.04
CA TYR A 362 -0.88 31.71 -5.43
C TYR A 362 -0.60 32.64 -6.63
N ASN A 363 -1.44 32.55 -7.67
CA ASN A 363 -1.25 33.34 -8.89
C ASN A 363 -1.58 34.83 -8.70
N ASP A 364 -2.52 35.15 -7.81
CA ASP A 364 -2.92 36.52 -7.51
C ASP A 364 -1.89 37.24 -6.60
N ASP A 365 -1.24 36.52 -5.69
CA ASP A 365 -0.18 37.04 -4.81
C ASP A 365 0.96 36.01 -4.59
N PRO A 366 1.94 35.97 -5.51
CA PRO A 366 3.08 35.07 -5.38
C PRO A 366 4.01 35.41 -4.20
N GLU A 367 4.00 36.66 -3.71
CA GLU A 367 4.91 37.11 -2.64
C GLU A 367 4.42 36.71 -1.25
N CYS A 368 3.12 36.43 -1.08
CA CYS A 368 2.56 36.01 0.21
C CYS A 368 3.13 34.68 0.73
N LEU A 369 3.69 33.84 -0.15
CA LEU A 369 4.15 32.49 0.17
C LEU A 369 5.65 32.38 0.50
N ASN A 370 6.44 33.40 0.19
CA ASN A 370 7.86 33.46 0.57
C ASN A 370 8.08 33.68 2.09
N ARG A 371 7.04 33.60 2.92
CA ARG A 371 7.10 33.83 4.37
C ARG A 371 7.09 32.56 5.23
N VAL A 372 7.00 31.37 4.61
CA VAL A 372 6.74 30.11 5.33
C VAL A 372 7.96 29.15 5.32
N PHE A 373 9.06 29.48 4.65
CA PHE A 373 10.30 28.67 4.66
C PHE A 373 11.50 29.39 5.26
#